data_AF-G4Z8F3-F1
#
_entry.id   AF-G4Z8F3-F1
#
_cell.length_a   1.000
_cell.length_b   1.000
_cell.length_c   1.000
_cell.angle_alpha   90.00
_cell.angle_beta   90.00
_cell.angle_gamma   90.00
#
_symmetry.space_group_name_H-M   'P 1'
#
loop_
_entity.id
_entity.type
_entity.pdbx_description
1 polymer ?
#
loop_
_entity_poly.entity_id
_entity_poly.type
_entity_poly.pdbx_seq_one_letter_code
_entity_poly.pdbx_strand_id
1 'polypeptide(L)' 'IVWATRKFRCYLDRNEFDLYTDHKALTWVFSEGNRTRNAKLAHWAMELSQLRFKVYHKP' A
#
# COMPACT_ATOMS: atom_id res chain seq x y z
N ILE A 1 -7.46 -2.97 -0.01
CA ILE A 1 -6.06 -2.92 0.49
C ILE A 1 -5.96 -2.07 1.75
N VAL A 2 -6.15 -0.75 1.70
CA VAL A 2 -6.09 0.14 2.89
C VAL A 2 -6.98 -0.34 4.06
N TRP A 3 -8.22 -0.76 3.77
CA TRP A 3 -9.08 -1.33 4.81
C TRP A 3 -8.51 -2.62 5.44
N ALA A 4 -7.93 -3.51 4.62
CA ALA A 4 -7.35 -4.76 5.08
C ALA A 4 -6.10 -4.49 5.94
N THR A 5 -5.22 -3.58 5.51
CA THR A 5 -4.02 -3.22 6.29
C THR A 5 -4.36 -2.57 7.63
N ARG A 6 -5.46 -1.81 7.70
CA ARG A 6 -5.99 -1.30 8.98
C ARG A 6 -6.54 -2.42 9.85
N LYS A 7 -7.32 -3.34 9.27
CA LYS A 7 -7.94 -4.45 10.01
C LYS A 7 -6.89 -5.41 10.61
N PHE A 8 -5.83 -5.67 9.86
CA PHE A 8 -4.75 -6.59 10.26
C PHE A 8 -3.51 -5.88 10.81
N ARG A 9 -3.61 -4.58 11.15
CA ARG A 9 -2.48 -3.76 11.62
C ARG A 9 -1.67 -4.43 12.73
N CYS A 10 -2.35 -5.06 13.69
CA CYS A 10 -1.70 -5.76 14.81
C CYS A 10 -0.78 -6.92 14.39
N TYR A 11 -0.98 -7.52 13.22
CA TYR A 11 -0.15 -8.59 12.68
C TYR A 11 0.94 -8.08 11.71
N LEU A 12 0.66 -6.94 11.05
CA LEU A 12 1.48 -6.41 9.96
C LEU A 12 2.52 -5.38 10.42
N ASP A 13 2.29 -4.66 11.52
CA ASP A 13 3.16 -3.54 11.95
C ASP A 13 4.61 -3.94 12.29
N ARG A 14 4.85 -5.23 12.59
CA ARG A 14 6.17 -5.72 13.01
C ARG A 14 6.83 -6.66 12.02
N ASN A 15 6.13 -7.05 10.95
CA ASN A 15 6.59 -8.08 10.04
C ASN A 15 6.64 -7.56 8.60
N GLU A 16 7.67 -7.99 7.88
CA GLU A 16 7.67 -7.87 6.42
C GLU A 16 6.73 -8.90 5.81
N PHE A 17 5.88 -8.45 4.88
CA PHE A 17 4.94 -9.33 4.20
C PHE A 17 4.84 -9.04 2.70
N ASP A 18 4.43 -10.06 1.96
CA ASP A 18 4.17 -9.96 0.53
C ASP A 18 2.69 -9.63 0.31
N LEU A 19 2.42 -8.49 -0.31
CA LEU A 19 1.07 -8.05 -0.66
C LEU A 19 0.78 -8.45 -2.12
N TYR A 20 -0.02 -9.49 -2.30
CA TYR A 20 -0.53 -9.89 -3.60
C TYR A 20 -1.83 -9.14 -3.90
N THR A 21 -1.88 -8.43 -5.02
CA THR A 21 -3.09 -7.73 -5.46
C THR A 21 -3.22 -7.70 -6.98
N ASP A 22 -4.44 -7.78 -7.46
CA ASP A 22 -4.85 -7.53 -8.86
C ASP A 22 -4.96 -6.04 -9.19
N HIS A 23 -4.83 -5.17 -8.18
CA HIS A 23 -5.09 -3.75 -8.33
C HIS A 23 -3.87 -2.98 -8.85
N LYS A 24 -3.77 -2.86 -10.18
CA LYS A 24 -2.69 -2.17 -10.90
C LYS A 24 -2.47 -0.72 -10.46
N ALA A 25 -3.51 -0.02 -10.01
CA ALA A 25 -3.40 1.36 -9.54
C ALA A 25 -2.56 1.48 -8.26
N LEU A 26 -2.46 0.41 -7.45
CA LEU A 26 -1.61 0.44 -6.27
C LEU A 26 -0.12 0.46 -6.64
N THR A 27 0.27 -0.28 -7.70
CA THR A 27 1.63 -0.26 -8.24
C THR A 27 2.02 1.16 -8.67
N TRP A 28 1.08 1.92 -9.23
CA TRP A 28 1.28 3.31 -9.64
C TRP A 28 1.45 4.27 -8.46
N VAL A 29 0.68 4.08 -7.37
CA VAL A 29 0.77 4.94 -6.17
C VAL A 29 2.14 4.85 -5.49
N PHE A 30 2.81 3.70 -5.55
CA PHE A 30 4.14 3.48 -4.96
C PHE A 30 5.30 3.60 -5.95
N SER A 31 5.05 4.00 -7.20
CA SER A 31 6.11 4.21 -8.18
C SER A 31 6.92 5.48 -7.85
N GLU A 32 8.25 5.38 -7.91
CA GLU A 32 9.18 6.48 -7.66
C GLU A 32 8.85 7.70 -8.56
N GLY A 33 8.66 8.88 -7.97
CA GLY A 33 8.41 10.14 -8.70
C GLY A 33 6.96 10.54 -8.88
N ASN A 34 6.00 9.73 -8.42
CA ASN A 34 4.59 10.03 -8.58
C ASN A 34 4.01 10.84 -7.40
N ARG A 35 3.69 12.12 -7.63
CA ARG A 35 2.99 12.99 -6.67
C ARG A 35 1.54 13.17 -7.12
N THR A 36 0.62 12.49 -6.44
CA THR A 36 -0.81 12.64 -6.72
C THR A 36 -1.35 13.98 -6.17
N ARG A 37 -2.17 14.68 -6.96
CA ARG A 37 -2.94 15.86 -6.49
C ARG A 37 -4.16 15.45 -5.64
N ASN A 38 -4.50 14.17 -5.58
CA ASN A 38 -5.63 13.68 -4.81
C ASN A 38 -5.23 13.46 -3.35
N ALA A 39 -5.77 14.29 -2.46
CA ALA A 39 -5.45 14.25 -1.03
C ALA A 39 -5.75 12.88 -0.38
N LYS A 40 -6.80 12.19 -0.82
CA LYS A 40 -7.17 10.87 -0.29
C LYS A 40 -6.12 9.81 -0.64
N LEU A 41 -5.63 9.83 -1.88
CA LEU A 41 -4.56 8.93 -2.31
C LEU A 41 -3.23 9.25 -1.62
N ALA A 42 -2.92 10.53 -1.42
CA ALA A 42 -1.73 10.95 -0.67
C ALA A 42 -1.77 10.44 0.79
N HIS A 43 -2.91 10.58 1.47
CA HIS A 43 -3.09 10.03 2.82
C HIS A 43 -2.92 8.51 2.87
N TRP A 44 -3.50 7.79 1.91
CA TRP A 44 -3.34 6.34 1.84
C TRP A 44 -1.91 5.92 1.54
N ALA A 45 -1.20 6.64 0.68
CA ALA A 45 0.22 6.39 0.41
C ALA A 45 1.06 6.59 1.67
N MET A 46 0.83 7.68 2.42
CA MET A 46 1.52 7.92 3.69
C MET A 46 1.23 6.81 4.71
N GLU A 47 -0.03 6.42 4.88
CA GLU A 47 -0.41 5.36 5.81
C GLU A 47 0.23 4.02 5.47
N LEU A 48 0.20 3.65 4.19
CA LEU A 48 0.77 2.40 3.73
C LEU A 48 2.31 2.44 3.76
N SER A 49 2.95 3.60 3.56
CA SER A 49 4.41 3.73 3.66
C SER A 49 4.97 3.41 5.06
N GLN A 50 4.12 3.40 6.09
CA GLN A 50 4.49 2.98 7.43
C GLN A 50 4.64 1.45 7.58
N LEU A 51 4.07 0.68 6.66
CA LEU A 51 4.12 -0.77 6.67
C LEU A 51 5.28 -1.26 5.80
N ARG A 52 5.91 -2.35 6.22
CA ARG A 52 6.99 -2.97 5.44
C ARG A 52 6.42 -4.10 4.59
N PHE A 53 6.21 -3.84 3.30
CA PHE A 53 5.71 -4.87 2.38
C PHE A 53 6.28 -4.74 0.97
N LYS A 54 6.25 -5.86 0.25
CA LYS A 54 6.54 -5.92 -1.18
C LYS A 54 5.24 -6.17 -1.94
N VAL A 55 4.94 -5.34 -2.94
CA VAL A 55 3.75 -5.50 -3.78
C VAL A 55 4.05 -6.43 -4.93
N TYR A 56 3.23 -7.46 -5.10
CA TYR A 56 3.23 -8.31 -6.28
C TYR A 56 1.88 -8.17 -6.98
N HIS A 57 1.92 -7.61 -8.18
CA HIS A 57 0.73 -7.56 -9.02
C HIS A 57 0.47 -8.95 -9.61
N LYS A 58 -0.71 -9.52 -9.35
CA LYS A 58 -1.17 -10.76 -9.98
C LYS A 58 -2.46 -10.46 -10.74
N PRO A 59 -2.43 -10.47 -12.09
CA PRO A 59 -3.62 -10.22 -12.91
C PRO A 59 -4.68 -11.32 -12.79
#